data_AF-A0A127K4A5-F1
#
_entry.id   AF-A0A127K4A5-F1
#
_cell.length_a   1.000
_cell.length_b   1.000
_cell.length_c   1.000
_cell.angle_alpha   90.00
_cell.angle_beta   90.00
_cell.angle_gamma   90.00
#
_symmetry.space_group_name_H-M   'P 1'
#
loop_
_entity.id
_entity.type
_entity.pdbx_description
1 polymer ?
#
loop_
_entity_poly.entity_id
_entity_poly.type
_entity_poly.pdbx_seq_one_letter_code
_entity_poly.pdbx_strand_id
1 'polypeptide(L)'
;MCLQEAYERRALATHYAELDDSIAEDEAIDAIADQIWDREVGTPIRGAALAEALTEVLATYDHEDMQLLMCAAFVGDAHVGTLLMGQARDYLDARCREKAREQLERDKRLAEAEAVADRMAA
;
A
#
# COMPACT_ATOMS: atom_id res chain seq x y z
N MET A 1 -28.81 -29.42 20.42
CA MET A 1 -27.37 -29.38 20.08
C MET A 1 -27.14 -29.14 18.59
N CYS A 2 -27.76 -29.88 17.66
CA CYS A 2 -27.41 -29.78 16.22
C CYS A 2 -27.65 -28.42 15.53
N LEU A 3 -28.59 -27.58 15.99
CA LEU A 3 -28.84 -26.27 15.38
C LEU A 3 -27.74 -25.25 15.70
N GLN A 4 -27.23 -25.25 16.94
CA GLN A 4 -26.20 -24.32 17.38
C GLN A 4 -24.87 -24.59 16.67
N GLU A 5 -24.49 -25.87 16.54
CA GLU A 5 -23.31 -26.29 15.76
C GLU A 5 -23.42 -25.93 14.27
N ALA A 6 -24.63 -25.99 13.69
CA ALA A 6 -24.86 -25.60 12.30
C ALA A 6 -24.74 -24.08 12.08
N TYR A 7 -25.22 -23.27 13.02
CA TYR A 7 -25.04 -21.81 12.99
C TYR A 7 -23.57 -21.42 13.16
N GLU A 8 -22.87 -22.03 14.11
CA GLU A 8 -21.44 -21.80 14.34
C GLU A 8 -20.60 -22.14 13.10
N ARG A 9 -20.86 -23.29 12.45
CA ARG A 9 -20.17 -23.66 11.19
C ARG A 9 -20.44 -22.68 10.05
N ARG A 10 -21.67 -22.18 9.93
CA ARG A 10 -22.02 -21.21 8.87
C ARG A 10 -21.35 -19.86 9.11
N ALA A 11 -21.34 -19.39 10.36
CA ALA A 11 -20.65 -18.15 10.73
C ALA A 11 -19.14 -18.25 10.49
N LEU A 12 -18.54 -19.39 10.85
CA LEU A 12 -17.12 -19.65 10.60
C LEU A 12 -16.80 -19.66 9.10
N ALA A 13 -17.64 -20.30 8.28
CA ALA A 13 -17.46 -20.35 6.83
C ALA A 13 -17.56 -18.97 6.18
N THR A 14 -18.49 -18.12 6.63
CA THR A 14 -18.60 -16.73 6.17
C THR A 14 -17.36 -15.92 6.54
N HIS A 15 -16.88 -16.05 7.78
CA HIS A 15 -15.65 -15.36 8.22
C HIS A 15 -14.42 -15.80 7.42
N TYR A 16 -14.29 -17.09 7.08
CA TYR A 16 -13.18 -17.56 6.25
C TYR A 16 -13.27 -17.03 4.82
N ALA A 17 -14.46 -16.97 4.23
CA ALA A 17 -14.65 -16.40 2.90
C ALA A 17 -14.29 -14.91 2.86
N GLU A 18 -14.71 -14.13 3.86
CA GLU A 18 -14.34 -12.71 3.99
C GLU A 18 -12.82 -12.52 4.13
N LEU A 19 -12.15 -13.43 4.84
CA LEU A 19 -10.70 -13.40 4.99
C LEU A 19 -9.99 -13.75 3.67
N ASP A 20 -10.44 -14.78 2.96
CA ASP A 20 -9.88 -15.17 1.66
C ASP A 20 -10.02 -14.05 0.63
N ASP A 21 -11.17 -13.36 0.61
CA ASP A 21 -11.40 -12.20 -0.24
C ASP A 21 -10.46 -11.03 0.11
N SER A 22 -10.25 -10.77 1.42
CA SER A 22 -9.31 -9.74 1.89
C SER A 22 -7.87 -10.05 1.50
N ILE A 23 -7.46 -11.32 1.60
CA ILE A 23 -6.11 -11.76 1.21
C ILE A 23 -5.91 -11.58 -0.30
N ALA A 24 -6.89 -11.98 -1.10
CA ALA A 24 -6.82 -11.81 -2.55
C ALA A 24 -6.75 -10.33 -2.96
N GLU A 25 -7.43 -9.43 -2.23
CA GLU A 25 -7.34 -8.00 -2.46
C GLU A 25 -5.96 -7.42 -2.10
N ASP A 26 -5.39 -7.82 -0.97
CA ASP A 26 -4.04 -7.39 -0.58
C ASP A 26 -2.97 -7.89 -1.58
N GLU A 27 -3.07 -9.13 -2.05
CA GLU A 27 -2.18 -9.68 -3.09
C GLU A 27 -2.30 -8.90 -4.41
N ALA A 28 -3.52 -8.51 -4.80
CA ALA A 28 -3.74 -7.69 -5.99
C ALA A 28 -3.15 -6.28 -5.83
N ILE A 29 -3.30 -5.67 -4.65
CA ILE A 29 -2.71 -4.37 -4.33
C ILE A 29 -1.19 -4.46 -4.44
N ASP A 30 -0.57 -5.47 -3.85
CA ASP A 30 0.89 -5.64 -3.89
C ASP A 30 1.38 -5.86 -5.34
N ALA A 31 0.70 -6.69 -6.13
CA ALA A 31 1.05 -6.91 -7.53
C ALA A 31 0.95 -5.64 -8.41
N ILE A 32 -0.05 -4.78 -8.16
CA ILE A 32 -0.18 -3.49 -8.85
C ILE A 32 0.86 -2.49 -8.33
N ALA A 33 1.11 -2.47 -7.01
CA ALA A 33 2.10 -1.61 -6.38
C ALA A 33 3.50 -1.90 -6.93
N ASP A 34 3.87 -3.16 -7.13
CA ASP A 34 5.13 -3.57 -7.77
C ASP A 34 5.26 -3.04 -9.20
N GLN A 35 4.18 -3.10 -9.99
CA GLN A 35 4.18 -2.54 -11.35
C GLN A 35 4.34 -1.01 -11.33
N ILE A 36 3.69 -0.33 -10.38
CA ILE A 36 3.84 1.12 -10.18
C ILE A 36 5.27 1.44 -9.76
N TRP A 37 5.84 0.65 -8.84
CA TRP A 37 7.22 0.79 -8.40
C TRP A 37 8.17 0.72 -9.58
N ASP A 38 8.10 -0.33 -10.40
CA ASP A 38 8.97 -0.50 -11.55
C ASP A 38 8.84 0.67 -12.54
N ARG A 39 7.62 1.12 -12.80
CA ARG A 39 7.33 2.20 -13.74
C ARG A 39 7.79 3.57 -13.24
N GLU A 40 7.56 3.90 -11.97
CA GLU A 40 7.68 5.27 -11.44
C GLU A 40 8.90 5.43 -10.52
N VAL A 41 9.20 4.46 -9.67
CA VAL A 41 10.28 4.52 -8.69
C VAL A 41 11.58 3.90 -9.21
N GLY A 42 11.54 2.62 -9.56
CA GLY A 42 12.63 1.86 -10.15
C GLY A 42 13.68 1.35 -9.13
N THR A 43 14.54 0.46 -9.60
CA THR A 43 15.66 -0.12 -8.84
C THR A 43 16.95 -0.02 -9.68
N PRO A 44 17.90 0.88 -9.36
CA PRO A 44 17.90 1.82 -8.22
C PRO A 44 16.82 2.90 -8.32
N ILE A 45 16.44 3.48 -7.16
CA ILE A 45 15.45 4.56 -7.08
C ILE A 45 15.89 5.72 -7.98
N ARG A 46 15.01 6.13 -8.88
CA ARG A 46 15.24 7.26 -9.79
C ARG A 46 15.40 8.55 -8.99
N GLY A 47 16.37 9.39 -9.39
CA GLY A 47 16.71 10.60 -8.65
C GLY A 47 15.55 11.58 -8.45
N ALA A 48 14.63 11.69 -9.41
CA ALA A 48 13.45 12.55 -9.28
C ALA A 48 12.48 12.03 -8.20
N ALA A 49 12.19 10.72 -8.19
CA ALA A 49 11.34 10.09 -7.19
C ALA A 49 11.97 10.18 -5.78
N LEU A 50 13.29 10.01 -5.70
CA LEU A 50 14.02 10.15 -4.45
C LEU A 50 13.96 11.59 -3.91
N ALA A 51 14.17 12.60 -4.76
CA ALA A 51 14.13 13.99 -4.34
C ALA A 51 12.73 14.41 -3.85
N GLU A 52 11.67 13.97 -4.55
CA GLU A 52 10.29 14.15 -4.12
C GLU A 52 10.04 13.49 -2.76
N ALA A 53 10.38 12.20 -2.63
CA ALA A 53 10.18 11.46 -1.38
C ALA A 53 10.91 12.09 -0.19
N LEU A 54 12.17 12.52 -0.37
CA LEU A 54 12.92 13.19 0.69
C LEU A 54 12.29 14.52 1.08
N THR A 55 11.74 15.27 0.13
CA THR A 55 11.06 16.54 0.41
C THR A 55 9.81 16.30 1.25
N GLU A 56 9.00 15.32 0.90
CA GLU A 56 7.78 14.97 1.60
C GLU A 56 8.07 14.42 3.01
N VAL A 57 9.02 13.49 3.12
CA VAL A 57 9.46 12.94 4.40
C VAL A 57 9.93 14.05 5.33
N LEU A 58 10.85 14.92 4.88
CA LEU A 58 11.36 16.01 5.70
C LEU A 58 10.31 17.08 6.03
N ALA A 59 9.31 17.28 5.17
CA ALA A 59 8.21 18.22 5.44
C ALA A 59 7.32 17.76 6.61
N THR A 60 7.26 16.45 6.87
CA THR A 60 6.47 15.86 7.96
C THR A 60 7.20 15.73 9.29
N TYR A 61 8.50 16.07 9.34
CA TYR A 61 9.31 15.86 10.53
C TYR A 61 8.82 16.69 11.72
N ASP A 62 8.65 15.99 12.83
CA ASP A 62 8.42 16.62 14.11
C ASP A 62 9.73 16.74 14.93
N HIS A 63 9.58 17.08 16.21
CA HIS A 63 10.72 17.25 17.10
C HIS A 63 11.48 15.93 17.35
N GLU A 64 10.78 14.81 17.43
CA GLU A 64 11.38 13.48 17.67
C GLU A 64 12.13 13.01 16.42
N ASP A 65 11.56 13.22 15.24
CA ASP A 65 12.21 12.90 13.96
C ASP A 65 13.51 13.70 13.78
N MET A 66 13.49 14.98 14.14
CA MET A 66 14.68 15.82 14.10
C MET A 66 15.73 15.36 15.11
N GLN A 67 15.34 14.85 16.28
CA GLN A 67 16.28 14.23 17.23
C GLN A 67 16.90 12.96 16.65
N LEU A 68 16.11 12.11 16.01
CA LEU A 68 16.61 10.90 15.35
C LEU A 68 17.64 11.25 14.26
N LEU A 69 17.37 12.27 13.45
CA LEU A 69 18.29 12.76 12.43
C LEU A 69 19.59 13.29 13.04
N MET A 70 19.52 14.04 14.14
CA MET A 70 20.71 14.50 14.87
C MET A 70 21.52 13.35 15.46
N CYS A 71 20.86 12.32 16.00
CA CYS A 71 21.53 11.12 16.48
C CYS A 71 22.26 10.40 15.33
N ALA A 72 21.62 10.25 14.16
CA ALA A 72 22.27 9.67 12.99
C ALA A 72 23.49 10.51 12.55
N ALA A 73 23.36 11.83 12.53
CA ALA A 73 24.46 12.75 12.19
C ALA A 73 25.63 12.66 13.19
N PHE A 74 25.35 12.46 14.47
CA PHE A 74 26.38 12.26 15.49
C PHE A 74 27.21 10.99 15.25
N VAL A 75 26.57 9.91 14.76
CA VAL A 75 27.30 8.68 14.39
C VAL A 75 28.10 8.87 13.10
N GLY A 76 27.53 9.62 12.14
CA GLY A 76 28.22 10.10 10.95
C GLY A 76 27.35 10.11 9.69
N ASP A 77 27.80 10.82 8.66
CA ASP A 77 27.04 11.11 7.43
C ASP A 77 26.45 9.87 6.74
N ALA A 78 27.14 8.74 6.79
CA ALA A 78 26.64 7.49 6.23
C ALA A 78 25.33 7.02 6.90
N HIS A 79 25.19 7.23 8.21
CA HIS A 79 23.98 6.86 8.95
C HIS A 79 22.81 7.77 8.61
N VAL A 80 23.07 9.07 8.39
CA VAL A 80 22.07 10.02 7.88
C VAL A 80 21.57 9.56 6.52
N GLY A 81 22.49 9.21 5.62
CA GLY A 81 22.15 8.68 4.30
C GLY A 81 21.29 7.41 4.39
N THR A 82 21.67 6.44 5.22
CA THR A 82 20.90 5.21 5.42
C THR A 82 19.50 5.48 5.99
N LEU A 83 19.39 6.35 7.00
CA LEU A 83 18.12 6.72 7.61
C LEU A 83 17.17 7.34 6.58
N LEU A 84 17.62 8.39 5.90
CA LEU A 84 16.82 9.11 4.92
C LEU A 84 16.45 8.24 3.72
N MET A 85 17.36 7.37 3.25
CA MET A 85 17.05 6.42 2.18
C MET A 85 16.02 5.37 2.60
N GLY A 86 16.05 4.92 3.86
CA GLY A 86 15.05 4.01 4.41
C GLY A 86 13.67 4.66 4.44
N GLN A 87 13.57 5.85 5.02
CA GLN A 87 12.29 6.58 5.12
C GLN A 87 11.74 6.98 3.75
N ALA A 88 12.59 7.41 2.82
CA ALA A 88 12.17 7.71 1.46
C ALA A 88 11.64 6.46 0.74
N ARG A 89 12.25 5.29 0.97
CA ARG A 89 11.78 4.02 0.43
C ARG A 89 10.42 3.64 1.02
N ASP A 90 10.26 3.73 2.33
CA ASP A 90 8.99 3.40 3.01
C ASP A 90 7.85 4.32 2.55
N TYR A 91 8.14 5.61 2.38
CA TYR A 91 7.20 6.57 1.81
C TYR A 91 6.78 6.19 0.38
N LEU A 92 7.75 5.85 -0.48
CA LEU A 92 7.47 5.47 -1.87
C LEU A 92 6.69 4.15 -1.96
N ASP A 93 6.96 3.18 -1.09
CA ASP A 93 6.20 1.92 -1.00
C ASP A 93 4.75 2.18 -0.63
N ALA A 94 4.53 2.96 0.43
CA ALA A 94 3.19 3.36 0.87
C ALA A 94 2.42 4.08 -0.25
N ARG A 95 3.09 5.00 -0.96
CA ARG A 95 2.50 5.72 -2.11
C ARG A 95 2.13 4.79 -3.26
N CYS A 96 2.97 3.79 -3.58
CA CYS A 96 2.66 2.82 -4.63
C CYS A 96 1.43 1.98 -4.26
N ARG A 97 1.34 1.53 -3.01
CA ARG A 97 0.18 0.79 -2.49
C ARG A 97 -1.09 1.62 -2.45
N GLU A 98 -1.00 2.90 -2.09
CA GLU A 98 -2.15 3.81 -2.15
C GLU A 98 -2.68 3.96 -3.58
N LYS A 99 -1.80 4.21 -4.55
CA LYS A 99 -2.18 4.27 -5.97
C LYS A 99 -2.76 2.95 -6.48
N ALA A 100 -2.23 1.81 -6.02
CA ALA A 100 -2.75 0.49 -6.36
C ALA A 100 -4.19 0.29 -5.86
N ARG A 101 -4.50 0.72 -4.63
CA ARG A 101 -5.87 0.69 -4.08
C ARG A 101 -6.81 1.56 -4.90
N GLU A 102 -6.41 2.79 -5.23
CA GLU A 102 -7.23 3.68 -6.06
C GLU A 102 -7.51 3.07 -7.44
N GLN A 103 -6.51 2.43 -8.05
CA GLN A 103 -6.64 1.78 -9.34
C GLN A 103 -7.63 0.61 -9.25
N LEU A 104 -7.48 -0.27 -8.26
CA LEU A 104 -8.38 -1.40 -8.05
C LEU A 104 -9.82 -0.96 -7.82
N GLU A 105 -10.02 0.11 -7.03
CA GLU A 105 -11.35 0.66 -6.79
C GLU A 105 -11.98 1.25 -8.07
N ARG A 106 -11.19 1.92 -8.90
CA ARG A 106 -11.66 2.40 -10.22
C ARG A 106 -12.07 1.24 -11.11
N ASP A 107 -11.28 0.18 -11.17
CA ASP A 107 -11.56 -0.99 -12.00
C ASP A 107 -12.81 -1.73 -11.52
N LYS A 108 -13.00 -1.88 -10.20
CA LYS A 108 -14.24 -2.43 -9.59
C LYS A 108 -15.47 -1.62 -10.02
N ARG A 109 -15.42 -0.28 -9.91
CA ARG A 109 -16.54 0.60 -10.31
C ARG A 109 -16.85 0.52 -11.80
N LEU A 110 -15.84 0.38 -12.65
CA LEU A 110 -16.03 0.23 -14.10
C LEU A 110 -16.71 -1.10 -14.43
N ALA A 111 -16.27 -2.19 -13.80
CA ALA A 111 -16.88 -3.52 -13.98
C ALA A 111 -18.35 -3.54 -13.51
N GLU A 112 -18.66 -2.87 -12.40
CA GLU A 112 -20.05 -2.72 -11.93
C GLU A 112 -20.90 -1.93 -12.92
N ALA A 113 -20.37 -0.83 -13.48
CA ALA A 113 -21.07 -0.03 -14.47
C ALA A 113 -21.37 -0.82 -15.76
N GLU A 114 -20.41 -1.62 -16.23
CA GLU A 114 -20.58 -2.51 -17.39
C GLU A 114 -21.65 -3.58 -17.13
N ALA A 115 -21.60 -4.25 -15.97
CA ALA A 115 -22.61 -5.25 -15.58
C ALA A 115 -24.02 -4.66 -15.40
N VAL A 116 -24.14 -3.38 -15.04
CA VAL A 116 -25.43 -2.68 -15.02
C VAL A 116 -25.90 -2.37 -16.44
N ALA A 117 -25.01 -1.90 -17.32
CA ALA A 117 -25.34 -1.63 -18.72
C ALA A 117 -25.82 -2.89 -19.46
N ASP A 118 -25.14 -4.02 -19.27
CA ASP A 118 -25.51 -5.29 -19.89
C ASP A 118 -26.89 -5.79 -19.42
N ARG A 119 -27.22 -5.60 -18.14
CA ARG A 119 -28.55 -5.93 -17.60
C ARG A 119 -29.66 -5.03 -18.12
N MET A 120 -29.35 -3.79 -18.53
CA MET A 120 -30.32 -2.88 -19.14
C MET A 120 -30.49 -3.11 -20.64
N ALA A 121 -29.51 -3.74 -21.28
CA ALA A 121 -29.53 -4.08 -22.70
C ALA A 121 -30.17 -5.46 -23.01
N ALA A 122 -30.34 -6.30 -21.98
CA ALA A 122 -30.99 -7.62 -22.05
C ALA A 122 -32.49 -7.55 -21.76
#